data_AF-A0A7W4IGN5-F1
#
_entry.id   AF-A0A7W4IGN5-F1
#
_cell.length_a   1.000
_cell.length_b   1.000
_cell.length_c   1.000
_cell.angle_alpha   90.00
_cell.angle_beta   90.00
_cell.angle_gamma   90.00
#
_symmetry.space_group_name_H-M   'P 1'
#
loop_
_entity.id
_entity.type
_entity.pdbx_description
1 polymer ?
#
loop_
_entity_poly.entity_id
_entity_poly.type
_entity_poly.pdbx_seq_one_letter_code
_entity_poly.pdbx_strand_id
1 'polypeptide(L)' 'GMFVQTIQSRQGMLVGSPAEVAFRMGFIDRDQLRAIASTVPKTELGRVLRDIADGV' A
#
# COMPACT_ATOMS: atom_id res chain seq x y z
N GLY A 1 -1.24 13.38 17.45
CA GLY A 1 -0.52 12.11 17.27
C GLY A 1 -0.57 11.69 15.81
N MET A 2 0.46 12.02 15.05
CA MET A 2 0.65 11.54 13.67
C MET A 2 2.08 11.00 13.59
N PHE A 3 2.23 9.75 13.97
CA PHE A 3 3.45 8.96 13.76
C PHE A 3 3.12 7.92 12.71
N VAL A 4 4.11 7.51 11.91
CA VAL A 4 4.02 6.62 10.73
C VAL A 4 3.92 7.36 9.39
N GLN A 5 4.74 8.38 9.22
CA GLN A 5 5.29 8.69 7.90
C GLN A 5 6.81 8.67 8.07
N THR A 6 7.53 7.95 7.20
CA THR A 6 9.00 7.97 7.07
C THR A 6 9.79 6.87 7.80
N ILE A 7 9.67 5.60 7.36
CA ILE A 7 10.79 4.64 7.39
C ILE A 7 10.71 3.78 6.11
N GLN A 8 10.87 4.37 4.92
CA GLN A 8 10.96 3.60 3.66
C GLN A 8 11.99 4.18 2.69
N SER A 9 13.06 4.78 3.21
CA SER A 9 14.12 5.34 2.39
C SER A 9 15.45 4.75 2.83
N ARG A 10 15.67 3.45 2.57
CA ARG A 10 17.06 2.94 2.49
C ARG A 10 17.32 1.53 1.96
N GLN A 11 16.32 0.71 1.68
CA GLN A 11 16.59 -0.61 1.10
C GLN A 11 15.79 -0.71 -0.19
N GLY A 12 16.50 -0.83 -1.30
CA GLY A 12 15.97 -0.86 -2.67
C GLY A 12 15.14 -2.09 -3.01
N MET A 13 14.34 -2.55 -2.06
CA MET A 13 13.21 -3.43 -2.31
C MET A 13 11.96 -2.64 -1.98
N LEU A 14 11.01 -2.62 -2.91
CA LEU A 14 9.65 -2.11 -2.74
C LEU A 14 8.83 -3.02 -1.79
N VAL A 15 9.44 -3.44 -0.68
CA VAL A 15 8.85 -4.35 0.31
C VAL A 15 8.08 -3.49 1.31
N GLY A 16 6.75 -3.55 1.19
CA GLY A 16 5.83 -3.17 2.25
C GLY A 16 5.51 -1.68 2.32
N SER A 17 4.94 -1.12 1.25
CA SER A 17 4.26 0.19 1.34
C SER A 17 3.32 0.22 2.55
N PRO A 18 3.15 1.37 3.24
CA PRO A 18 2.35 1.44 4.46
C PRO A 18 0.91 0.94 4.24
N ALA A 19 0.40 1.06 3.01
CA ALA A 19 -0.90 0.55 2.61
C ALA A 19 -0.97 -0.99 2.60
N GLU A 20 0.08 -1.68 2.13
CA GLU A 20 0.13 -3.14 2.17
C GLU A 20 0.18 -3.66 3.61
N VAL A 21 1.04 -3.05 4.44
CA VAL A 21 1.13 -3.40 5.86
C VAL A 21 -0.20 -3.12 6.56
N ALA A 22 -0.84 -1.98 6.28
CA ALA A 22 -2.14 -1.63 6.84
C ALA A 22 -3.23 -2.66 6.45
N PHE A 23 -3.22 -3.12 5.21
CA PHE A 23 -4.14 -4.16 4.74
C PHE A 23 -3.90 -5.50 5.43
N ARG A 24 -2.63 -5.94 5.52
CA ARG A 24 -2.24 -7.19 6.19
C ARG A 24 -2.52 -7.18 7.69
N MET A 25 -2.41 -6.02 8.33
CA MET A 25 -2.71 -5.82 9.75
C MET A 25 -4.21 -5.63 10.02
N GLY A 26 -5.06 -5.57 8.98
CA GLY A 26 -6.49 -5.33 9.12
C GLY A 26 -6.87 -3.90 9.53
N PHE A 27 -5.96 -2.93 9.37
CA PHE A 27 -6.24 -1.51 9.59
C PHE A 27 -7.06 -0.88 8.46
N ILE A 28 -6.94 -1.42 7.24
CA ILE A 28 -7.73 -0.99 6.09
C ILE A 28 -8.32 -2.20 5.36
N ASP A 29 -9.49 -2.02 4.78
CA ASP A 29 -10.18 -3.05 3.99
C ASP A 29 -9.72 -3.07 2.51
N ARG A 30 -10.10 -4.10 1.75
CA ARG A 30 -9.81 -4.23 0.31
C ARG A 30 -10.33 -3.03 -0.48
N ASP A 31 -11.50 -2.51 -0.12
CA ASP A 31 -12.08 -1.35 -0.79
C ASP A 31 -11.23 -0.08 -0.57
N GLN A 32 -10.75 0.12 0.66
CA GLN A 32 -9.84 1.22 1.00
C GLN A 32 -8.48 1.07 0.30
N LEU A 33 -7.95 -0.16 0.22
CA LEU A 33 -6.74 -0.46 -0.52
C LEU A 33 -6.89 -0.13 -2.01
N ARG A 34 -8.05 -0.47 -2.61
CA ARG A 34 -8.40 -0.16 -4.01
C ARG A 34 -8.54 1.33 -4.26
N ALA A 35 -9.12 2.08 -3.32
CA ALA A 35 -9.20 3.54 -3.39
C ALA A 35 -7.81 4.17 -3.38
N ILE A 36 -6.92 3.74 -2.47
CA ILE A 36 -5.52 4.19 -2.40
C ILE A 36 -4.80 3.85 -3.71
N ALA A 37 -4.93 2.63 -4.22
CA ALA A 37 -4.36 2.21 -5.50
C ALA A 37 -4.86 3.05 -6.69
N SER A 38 -6.09 3.58 -6.60
CA SER A 38 -6.67 4.47 -7.62
C SER A 38 -6.14 5.90 -7.56
N THR A 39 -5.54 6.33 -6.44
CA THR A 39 -4.88 7.65 -6.33
C THR A 39 -3.49 7.69 -6.96
N VAL A 40 -2.81 6.52 -7.05
CA VAL A 40 -1.46 6.39 -7.60
C VAL A 40 -1.38 5.38 -8.76
N PRO A 41 -2.29 5.43 -9.75
CA PRO A 41 -2.46 4.37 -10.74
C PRO A 41 -1.29 4.21 -11.71
N LYS A 42 -0.44 5.24 -11.83
CA LYS A 42 0.73 5.26 -12.73
C LYS A 42 2.02 4.77 -12.07
N THR A 43 1.97 4.38 -10.80
CA THR A 43 3.13 3.89 -10.07
C THR A 43 3.08 2.37 -9.98
N GLU A 44 4.25 1.73 -9.92
CA GLU A 44 4.35 0.29 -9.66
C GLU A 44 3.65 -0.09 -8.35
N LEU A 45 3.71 0.80 -7.35
CA LEU A 45 2.97 0.67 -6.10
C LEU A 45 1.45 0.57 -6.31
N GLY A 46 0.85 1.46 -7.09
CA GLY A 46 -0.60 1.41 -7.36
C GLY A 46 -1.02 0.13 -8.08
N ARG A 47 -0.13 -0.43 -8.91
CA ARG A 47 -0.36 -1.73 -9.57
C ARG A 47 -0.35 -2.87 -8.55
N VAL A 48 0.68 -2.93 -7.70
CA VAL A 48 0.83 -3.96 -6.65
C VAL A 48 -0.34 -3.89 -5.64
N LEU A 49 -0.70 -2.70 -5.16
CA LEU A 49 -1.82 -2.55 -4.22
C LEU A 49 -3.16 -2.98 -4.83
N ARG A 50 -3.36 -2.72 -6.13
CA ARG A 50 -4.55 -3.18 -6.84
C ARG A 50 -4.58 -4.70 -6.97
N ASP A 51 -3.45 -5.30 -7.33
CA ASP A 51 -3.29 -6.75 -7.44
C ASP A 51 -3.60 -7.47 -6.11
N ILE A 52 -3.05 -6.95 -5.00
CA ILE A 52 -3.33 -7.43 -3.64
C ILE A 52 -4.81 -7.27 -3.27
N ALA A 53 -5.45 -6.16 -3.67
CA ALA A 53 -6.87 -5.94 -3.41
C ALA A 53 -7.77 -6.90 -4.20
N ASP A 54 -7.46 -7.11 -5.48
CA ASP A 54 -8.22 -7.96 -6.42
C ASP A 54 -7.99 -9.46 -6.15
N GLY A 55 -6.87 -9.82 -5.50
CA GLY A 55 -6.60 -11.18 -5.02
C GLY A 55 -6.20 -12.18 -6.10
N VAL A 56 -5.50 -11.69 -7.14
CA VAL A 56 -4.99 -12.50 -8.26
C VAL A 56 -3.80 -13.37 -7.83
#